data_AF-A0A7S3EMV7-F1
#
_entry.id   AF-A0A7S3EMV7-F1
#
_cell.length_a   1.000
_cell.length_b   1.000
_cell.length_c   1.000
_cell.angle_alpha   90.00
_cell.angle_beta   90.00
_cell.angle_gamma   90.00
#
_symmetry.space_group_name_H-M   'P 1'
#
loop_
_entity.id
_entity.type
_entity.pdbx_description
1 polymer ?
#
loop_
_entity_poly.entity_id
_entity_poly.type
_entity_poly.pdbx_seq_one_letter_code
_entity_poly.pdbx_strand_id
1 'polypeptide(L)'
;MIMRLYDKILEEVRDEDGLVVLGHGLGAPFAFANLVDSVLSNSSEGSIVLGLQISPALAAELSRHVIESGKSSSAPRVITSDYSIPERREVYAFGGFLAATARILVHDFLRSVIPVNKVVGIIVNDAHRVHETTAEAFVLRLYRKNNKEGFIKAFTEEPEALRKGFHNCEKIMRSLYVKRLFLWPRFHEVVQDVLDTRPADVVELTQPMTTSMLAIQQSILDATAFCLGELKRANRNVDLTEIKIEEALYRSFHDIIKNQLEGVWHTTGAKVRQPLEDLKFLRKLLSNLHKLDCIQFHELVESLRQGDGFQSTWLMTREADIVFTLARNRVYRSTLRCSNTMEAYLPAEEKENGKENYLQDGDSVVVSPVLELNPKWNLLEDVLKEIESDGKRIENPNPRAIIFVR
;
A
#
# COMPACT_ATOMS: atom_id res chain seq x y z
N MET A 1 -5.06 28.62 -4.97
CA MET A 1 -5.20 27.98 -6.30
C MET A 1 -5.67 26.55 -6.18
N ILE A 2 -4.97 25.71 -5.41
CA ILE A 2 -5.54 24.46 -4.83
C ILE A 2 -6.90 24.72 -4.14
N MET A 3 -7.04 25.89 -3.51
CA MET A 3 -8.32 26.37 -2.97
C MET A 3 -9.47 26.32 -4.00
N ARG A 4 -9.25 26.63 -5.30
CA ARG A 4 -10.32 26.60 -6.31
C ARG A 4 -10.87 25.20 -6.56
N LEU A 5 -10.04 24.16 -6.45
CA LEU A 5 -10.49 22.77 -6.54
C LEU A 5 -11.38 22.44 -5.34
N TYR A 6 -10.91 22.75 -4.14
CA TYR A 6 -11.66 22.49 -2.91
C TYR A 6 -12.93 23.34 -2.81
N ASP A 7 -12.95 24.55 -3.36
CA ASP A 7 -14.12 25.42 -3.41
C ASP A 7 -15.21 24.80 -4.30
N LYS A 8 -14.86 24.26 -5.48
CA LYS A 8 -15.80 23.56 -6.36
C LYS A 8 -16.32 22.26 -5.73
N ILE A 9 -15.44 21.48 -5.10
CA ILE A 9 -15.85 20.29 -4.34
C ILE A 9 -16.84 20.71 -3.22
N LEU A 10 -16.56 21.82 -2.54
CA LEU A 10 -17.38 22.33 -1.46
C LEU A 10 -18.75 22.82 -1.94
N GLU A 11 -18.84 23.45 -3.12
CA GLU A 11 -20.12 23.85 -3.72
C GLU A 11 -21.04 22.65 -3.95
N GLU A 12 -20.54 21.56 -4.53
CA GLU A 12 -21.34 20.35 -4.77
C GLU A 12 -21.69 19.60 -3.47
N VAL A 13 -20.72 19.53 -2.56
CA VAL A 13 -20.82 18.74 -1.33
C VAL A 13 -21.57 19.49 -0.24
N ARG A 14 -21.80 20.80 -0.35
CA ARG A 14 -22.54 21.58 0.66
C ARG A 14 -24.00 21.13 0.74
N ASP A 15 -24.68 21.05 -0.39
CA ASP A 15 -26.14 20.89 -0.45
C ASP A 15 -26.62 19.45 -0.27
N GLU A 16 -25.83 18.46 -0.73
CA GLU A 16 -26.21 17.04 -0.68
C GLU A 16 -25.24 16.21 0.18
N ASP A 17 -25.79 15.22 0.90
CA ASP A 17 -25.02 14.23 1.64
C ASP A 17 -24.52 13.12 0.71
N GLY A 18 -23.19 12.94 0.68
CA GLY A 18 -22.56 12.04 -0.27
C GLY A 18 -21.21 11.49 0.17
N LEU A 19 -20.78 10.48 -0.59
CA LEU A 19 -19.44 9.95 -0.60
C LEU A 19 -18.63 10.65 -1.69
N VAL A 20 -17.58 11.35 -1.31
CA VAL A 20 -16.61 12.01 -2.19
C VAL A 20 -15.42 11.09 -2.40
N VAL A 21 -15.21 10.69 -3.65
CA VAL A 21 -14.10 9.82 -4.07
C VAL A 21 -13.12 10.65 -4.87
N LEU A 22 -11.97 10.92 -4.27
CA LEU A 22 -10.87 11.66 -4.86
C LEU A 22 -9.84 10.67 -5.45
N GLY A 23 -9.16 11.08 -6.50
CA GLY A 23 -7.93 10.41 -6.91
C GLY A 23 -6.88 10.47 -5.80
N HIS A 24 -6.03 9.45 -5.69
CA HIS A 24 -4.96 9.38 -4.69
C HIS A 24 -4.19 10.69 -4.58
N GLY A 25 -3.92 11.16 -3.36
CA GLY A 25 -3.04 12.32 -3.13
C GLY A 25 -3.57 13.67 -3.59
N LEU A 26 -4.88 13.80 -3.87
CA LEU A 26 -5.51 15.11 -4.12
C LEU A 26 -5.79 15.91 -2.83
N GLY A 27 -5.62 15.30 -1.66
CA GLY A 27 -5.72 15.97 -0.37
C GLY A 27 -7.16 16.07 0.14
N ALA A 28 -7.86 14.94 0.27
CA ALA A 28 -9.18 14.83 0.89
C ALA A 28 -9.26 15.53 2.27
N PRO A 29 -8.22 15.46 3.14
CA PRO A 29 -8.24 16.18 4.41
C PRO A 29 -8.40 17.69 4.29
N PHE A 30 -7.74 18.30 3.30
CA PHE A 30 -7.84 19.73 3.07
C PHE A 30 -9.21 20.12 2.50
N ALA A 31 -9.80 19.27 1.66
CA ALA A 31 -11.14 19.47 1.12
C ALA A 31 -12.20 19.49 2.24
N PHE A 32 -12.17 18.51 3.15
CA PHE A 32 -13.14 18.49 4.25
C PHE A 32 -12.85 19.55 5.32
N ALA A 33 -11.59 19.96 5.51
CA ALA A 33 -11.27 21.06 6.43
C ALA A 33 -11.90 22.38 5.99
N ASN A 34 -11.89 22.69 4.68
CA ASN A 34 -12.59 23.84 4.13
C ASN A 34 -14.11 23.74 4.31
N LEU A 35 -14.66 22.54 4.21
CA LEU A 35 -16.08 22.27 4.47
C LEU A 35 -16.43 22.51 5.93
N VAL A 36 -15.63 21.98 6.87
CA VAL A 36 -15.79 22.22 8.31
C VAL A 36 -15.79 23.70 8.61
N ASP A 37 -14.84 24.43 8.03
CA ASP A 37 -14.71 25.86 8.21
C ASP A 37 -15.95 26.62 7.73
N SER A 38 -16.43 26.32 6.51
CA SER A 38 -17.65 26.91 5.98
C SER A 38 -18.90 26.55 6.79
N VAL A 39 -18.95 25.37 7.40
CA VAL A 39 -20.09 24.95 8.23
C VAL A 39 -20.05 25.68 9.57
N LEU A 40 -18.90 25.72 10.23
CA LEU A 40 -18.73 26.36 11.53
C LEU A 40 -18.90 27.88 11.45
N SER A 41 -18.50 28.51 10.36
CA SER A 41 -18.71 29.96 10.14
C SER A 41 -20.18 30.34 10.00
N ASN A 42 -21.02 29.44 9.48
CA ASN A 42 -22.44 29.68 9.24
C ASN A 42 -23.34 29.17 10.38
N SER A 43 -22.77 28.48 11.37
CA SER A 43 -23.52 27.86 12.47
C SER A 43 -23.47 28.70 13.74
N SER A 44 -24.41 28.43 14.67
CA SER A 44 -24.44 29.09 15.97
C SER A 44 -23.28 28.66 16.86
N GLU A 45 -22.91 29.52 17.83
CA GLU A 45 -21.87 29.22 18.81
C GLU A 45 -22.15 27.91 19.56
N GLY A 46 -21.12 27.07 19.68
CA GLY A 46 -21.21 25.74 20.31
C GLY A 46 -21.71 24.62 19.39
N SER A 47 -21.82 24.86 18.08
CA SER A 47 -22.07 23.82 17.08
C SER A 47 -20.92 22.82 16.98
N ILE A 48 -21.24 21.53 16.83
CA ILE A 48 -20.26 20.44 16.80
C ILE A 48 -20.24 19.80 15.41
N VAL A 49 -19.03 19.65 14.85
CA VAL A 49 -18.78 18.76 13.71
C VAL A 49 -17.88 17.63 14.20
N LEU A 50 -18.30 16.38 14.00
CA LEU A 50 -17.54 15.21 14.44
C LEU A 50 -16.71 14.65 13.29
N GLY A 51 -15.41 14.43 13.52
CA GLY A 51 -14.51 13.77 12.58
C GLY A 51 -14.22 12.33 12.98
N LEU A 52 -14.57 11.39 12.10
CA LEU A 52 -14.24 9.97 12.20
C LEU A 52 -13.00 9.63 11.37
N GLN A 53 -12.20 8.69 11.87
CA GLN A 53 -10.98 8.18 11.21
C GLN A 53 -9.93 9.27 10.89
N ILE A 54 -9.80 10.25 11.78
CA ILE A 54 -8.75 11.27 11.72
C ILE A 54 -7.61 10.81 12.63
N SER A 55 -6.43 10.58 12.06
CA SER A 55 -5.24 10.23 12.83
C SER A 55 -4.71 11.46 13.59
N PRO A 56 -4.01 11.30 14.73
CA PRO A 56 -3.42 12.43 15.45
C PRO A 56 -2.41 13.23 14.60
N ALA A 57 -1.66 12.53 13.73
CA ALA A 57 -0.74 13.16 12.78
C ALA A 57 -1.49 14.04 11.77
N LEU A 58 -2.60 13.52 11.22
CA LEU A 58 -3.43 14.27 10.29
C LEU A 58 -4.08 15.48 10.98
N ALA A 59 -4.58 15.31 12.20
CA ALA A 59 -5.15 16.42 12.96
C ALA A 59 -4.12 17.52 13.23
N ALA A 60 -2.86 17.17 13.50
CA ALA A 60 -1.79 18.15 13.68
C ALA A 60 -1.47 18.90 12.37
N GLU A 61 -1.44 18.19 11.24
CA GLU A 61 -1.26 18.79 9.91
C GLU A 61 -2.40 19.75 9.56
N LEU A 62 -3.65 19.32 9.76
CA LEU A 62 -4.82 20.15 9.56
C LEU A 62 -4.81 21.37 10.48
N SER A 63 -4.45 21.20 11.74
CA SER A 63 -4.35 22.31 12.69
C SER A 63 -3.32 23.33 12.22
N ARG A 64 -2.15 22.89 11.74
CA ARG A 64 -1.13 23.79 11.19
C ARG A 64 -1.68 24.56 9.98
N HIS A 65 -2.30 23.85 9.03
CA HIS A 65 -2.87 24.47 7.84
C HIS A 65 -3.96 25.50 8.17
N VAL A 66 -4.85 25.15 9.11
CA VAL A 66 -5.94 26.03 9.56
C VAL A 66 -5.40 27.28 10.27
N ILE A 67 -4.38 27.14 11.12
CA ILE A 67 -3.74 28.25 11.81
C ILE A 67 -3.05 29.19 10.81
N GLU A 68 -2.31 28.63 9.84
CA GLU A 68 -1.67 29.41 8.77
C GLU A 68 -2.70 30.17 7.91
N SER A 69 -3.88 29.60 7.72
CA SER A 69 -4.99 30.26 7.01
C SER A 69 -5.75 31.30 7.84
N GLY A 70 -5.43 31.45 9.13
CA GLY A 70 -6.03 32.43 10.05
C GLY A 70 -7.40 32.03 10.62
N LYS A 71 -7.78 30.74 10.54
CA LYS A 71 -9.14 30.27 10.85
C LYS A 71 -9.21 29.34 12.07
N SER A 72 -8.76 29.81 13.23
CA SER A 72 -8.55 28.98 14.44
C SER A 72 -9.74 28.11 14.89
N SER A 73 -10.98 28.46 14.56
CA SER A 73 -12.18 27.72 14.98
C SER A 73 -12.40 26.38 14.25
N SER A 74 -11.78 26.17 13.08
CA SER A 74 -11.89 24.93 12.31
C SER A 74 -10.79 23.92 12.59
N ALA A 75 -9.87 24.21 13.52
CA ALA A 75 -8.80 23.31 13.88
C ALA A 75 -9.35 22.07 14.63
N PRO A 76 -9.03 20.84 14.20
CA PRO A 76 -9.53 19.63 14.85
C PRO A 76 -8.97 19.48 16.26
N ARG A 77 -9.85 19.39 17.26
CA ARG A 77 -9.48 18.97 18.61
C ARG A 77 -9.59 17.46 18.72
N VAL A 78 -8.47 16.79 18.98
CA VAL A 78 -8.43 15.33 19.11
C VAL A 78 -8.81 14.93 20.53
N ILE A 79 -9.86 14.11 20.64
CA ILE A 79 -10.32 13.53 21.91
C ILE A 79 -9.66 12.16 22.06
N THR A 80 -8.74 12.05 23.02
CA THR A 80 -8.08 10.79 23.40
C THR A 80 -8.82 10.12 24.56
N SER A 81 -8.41 8.90 24.89
CA SER A 81 -8.91 8.15 26.05
C SER A 81 -8.56 8.79 27.39
N ASP A 82 -7.63 9.75 27.41
CA ASP A 82 -7.09 10.35 28.62
C ASP A 82 -8.04 11.38 29.23
N TYR A 83 -8.96 11.92 28.42
CA TYR A 83 -9.98 12.85 28.89
C TYR A 83 -11.00 12.12 29.75
N SER A 84 -11.24 12.64 30.96
CA SER A 84 -12.33 12.22 31.82
C SER A 84 -13.69 12.60 31.23
N ILE A 85 -14.76 11.94 31.69
CA ILE A 85 -16.14 12.25 31.24
C ILE A 85 -16.52 13.73 31.46
N PRO A 86 -16.23 14.39 32.61
CA PRO A 86 -16.57 15.81 32.77
C PRO A 86 -15.77 16.71 31.83
N GLU A 87 -14.48 16.47 31.62
CA GLU A 87 -13.66 17.24 30.66
C GLU A 87 -14.21 17.10 29.23
N ARG A 88 -14.62 15.88 28.83
CA ARG A 88 -15.26 15.69 27.51
C ARG A 88 -16.56 16.47 27.39
N ARG A 89 -17.36 16.59 28.45
CA ARG A 89 -18.58 17.42 28.43
C ARG A 89 -18.26 18.89 28.21
N GLU A 90 -17.20 19.41 28.82
CA GLU A 90 -16.76 20.80 28.61
C GLU A 90 -16.30 21.01 27.16
N VAL A 91 -15.54 20.07 26.60
CA VAL A 91 -15.11 20.11 25.20
C VAL A 91 -16.32 20.08 24.25
N TYR A 92 -17.30 19.20 24.49
CA TYR A 92 -18.54 19.17 23.70
C TYR A 92 -19.40 20.42 23.90
N ALA A 93 -19.37 21.04 25.08
CA ALA A 93 -20.10 22.27 25.34
C ALA A 93 -19.50 23.47 24.59
N PHE A 94 -18.16 23.52 24.47
CA PHE A 94 -17.44 24.53 23.70
C PHE A 94 -17.69 24.42 22.19
N GLY A 95 -17.84 23.21 21.68
CA GLY A 95 -18.11 22.96 20.26
C GLY A 95 -16.87 23.06 19.36
N GLY A 96 -17.10 23.19 18.05
CA GLY A 96 -16.08 23.21 17.00
C GLY A 96 -15.89 21.86 16.32
N PHE A 97 -14.72 21.67 15.70
CA PHE A 97 -14.37 20.43 15.01
C PHE A 97 -13.69 19.44 15.97
N LEU A 98 -14.36 18.32 16.24
CA LEU A 98 -13.90 17.34 17.22
C LEU A 98 -13.57 16.02 16.52
N ALA A 99 -12.30 15.64 16.56
CA ALA A 99 -11.81 14.38 16.03
C ALA A 99 -11.77 13.34 17.16
N ALA A 100 -12.50 12.24 17.02
CA ALA A 100 -12.55 11.20 18.04
C ALA A 100 -12.58 9.80 17.43
N THR A 101 -12.09 8.82 18.19
CA THR A 101 -12.17 7.42 17.75
C THR A 101 -13.61 6.91 17.86
N ALA A 102 -13.99 5.99 16.96
CA ALA A 102 -15.33 5.41 16.96
C ALA A 102 -15.71 4.82 18.34
N ARG A 103 -14.76 4.19 19.04
CA ARG A 103 -15.00 3.61 20.37
C ARG A 103 -15.43 4.65 21.41
N ILE A 104 -14.78 5.82 21.43
CA ILE A 104 -15.12 6.92 22.35
C ILE A 104 -16.52 7.46 22.01
N LEU A 105 -16.78 7.71 20.72
CA LEU A 105 -18.07 8.22 20.27
C LEU A 105 -19.22 7.26 20.56
N VAL A 106 -19.03 5.95 20.36
CA VAL A 106 -20.06 4.95 20.72
C VAL A 106 -20.42 5.05 22.21
N HIS A 107 -19.42 5.10 23.08
CA HIS A 107 -19.64 5.21 24.52
C HIS A 107 -20.36 6.51 24.89
N ASP A 108 -19.93 7.62 24.30
CA ASP A 108 -20.47 8.95 24.59
C ASP A 108 -21.89 9.14 24.01
N PHE A 109 -22.22 8.56 22.86
CA PHE A 109 -23.59 8.54 22.32
C PHE A 109 -24.52 7.66 23.18
N LEU A 110 -24.08 6.48 23.61
CA LEU A 110 -24.88 5.59 24.45
C LEU A 110 -25.16 6.19 25.84
N ARG A 111 -24.17 6.88 26.42
CA ARG A 111 -24.31 7.56 27.71
C ARG A 111 -24.89 8.97 27.61
N SER A 112 -25.25 9.41 26.40
CA SER A 112 -25.78 10.77 26.14
C SER A 112 -24.87 11.87 26.71
N VAL A 113 -23.55 11.69 26.62
CA VAL A 113 -22.55 12.69 27.02
C VAL A 113 -22.47 13.80 25.97
N ILE A 114 -22.60 13.42 24.69
CA ILE A 114 -22.62 14.36 23.56
C ILE A 114 -24.05 14.93 23.41
N PRO A 115 -24.22 16.25 23.40
CA PRO A 115 -25.50 16.87 23.09
C PRO A 115 -25.81 16.71 21.58
N VAL A 116 -26.57 15.68 21.24
CA VAL A 116 -26.87 15.30 19.84
C VAL A 116 -27.52 16.45 19.04
N ASN A 117 -28.30 17.30 19.71
CA ASN A 117 -28.95 18.48 19.11
C ASN A 117 -27.96 19.54 18.63
N LYS A 118 -26.74 19.58 19.18
CA LYS A 118 -25.68 20.52 18.76
C LYS A 118 -24.80 19.94 17.65
N VAL A 119 -24.95 18.67 17.30
CA VAL A 119 -24.15 18.02 16.27
C VAL A 119 -24.72 18.35 14.90
N VAL A 120 -24.06 19.27 14.19
CA VAL A 120 -24.46 19.72 12.85
C VAL A 120 -24.20 18.63 11.81
N GLY A 121 -23.13 17.86 11.98
CA GLY A 121 -22.84 16.76 11.07
C GLY A 121 -21.62 15.92 11.45
N ILE A 122 -21.45 14.84 10.70
CA ILE A 122 -20.32 13.92 10.82
C ILE A 122 -19.55 13.88 9.51
N ILE A 123 -18.23 14.01 9.61
CA ILE A 123 -17.29 13.82 8.53
C ILE A 123 -16.56 12.51 8.75
N VAL A 124 -16.53 11.68 7.71
CA VAL A 124 -15.83 10.39 7.73
C VAL A 124 -14.64 10.46 6.78
N ASN A 125 -13.43 10.45 7.33
CA ASN A 125 -12.22 10.23 6.53
C ASN A 125 -12.06 8.73 6.23
N ASP A 126 -11.27 8.36 5.20
CA ASP A 126 -10.98 6.97 4.84
C ASP A 126 -12.23 6.07 4.70
N ALA A 127 -13.30 6.61 4.11
CA ALA A 127 -14.61 5.97 4.03
C ALA A 127 -14.60 4.56 3.41
N HIS A 128 -13.58 4.21 2.63
CA HIS A 128 -13.36 2.86 2.09
C HIS A 128 -13.21 1.77 3.17
N ARG A 129 -12.91 2.14 4.42
CA ARG A 129 -12.78 1.20 5.55
C ARG A 129 -14.10 0.94 6.27
N VAL A 130 -15.16 1.69 5.97
CA VAL A 130 -16.44 1.60 6.67
C VAL A 130 -17.28 0.47 6.09
N HIS A 131 -17.45 -0.59 6.88
CA HIS A 131 -18.34 -1.71 6.57
C HIS A 131 -19.39 -1.89 7.67
N GLU A 132 -20.45 -2.66 7.42
CA GLU A 132 -21.57 -2.83 8.36
C GLU A 132 -21.16 -3.31 9.77
N THR A 133 -20.06 -4.06 9.87
CA THR A 133 -19.52 -4.60 11.13
C THR A 133 -18.55 -3.67 11.85
N THR A 134 -18.18 -2.54 11.23
CA THR A 134 -17.22 -1.59 11.81
C THR A 134 -17.84 -0.72 12.88
N ALA A 135 -17.02 -0.24 13.82
CA ALA A 135 -17.50 0.62 14.90
C ALA A 135 -18.00 1.97 14.36
N GLU A 136 -17.41 2.46 13.28
CA GLU A 136 -17.79 3.68 12.58
C GLU A 136 -19.22 3.59 12.04
N ALA A 137 -19.57 2.49 11.36
CA ALA A 137 -20.94 2.26 10.90
C ALA A 137 -21.93 2.23 12.08
N PHE A 138 -21.51 1.71 13.24
CA PHE A 138 -22.34 1.75 14.44
C PHE A 138 -22.52 3.17 15.01
N VAL A 139 -21.48 4.01 15.01
CA VAL A 139 -21.59 5.44 15.36
C VAL A 139 -22.60 6.14 14.45
N LEU A 140 -22.49 5.95 13.13
CA LEU A 140 -23.40 6.58 12.16
C LEU A 140 -24.85 6.12 12.35
N ARG A 141 -25.05 4.84 12.68
CA ARG A 141 -26.38 4.30 13.02
C ARG A 141 -26.96 4.94 14.28
N LEU A 142 -26.16 5.11 15.33
CA LEU A 142 -26.58 5.80 16.56
C LEU A 142 -26.91 7.27 16.28
N TYR A 143 -26.07 7.94 15.48
CA TYR A 143 -26.28 9.32 15.07
C TYR A 143 -27.60 9.49 14.31
N ARG A 144 -27.85 8.70 13.25
CA ARG A 144 -29.09 8.78 12.46
C ARG A 144 -30.35 8.41 13.23
N LYS A 145 -30.23 7.59 14.28
CA LYS A 145 -31.36 7.27 15.17
C LYS A 145 -31.81 8.49 15.99
N ASN A 146 -30.86 9.31 16.43
CA ASN A 146 -31.11 10.41 17.35
C ASN A 146 -31.16 11.79 16.64
N ASN A 147 -30.50 11.95 15.51
CA ASN A 147 -30.45 13.18 14.70
C ASN A 147 -30.80 12.87 13.22
N LYS A 148 -31.85 13.51 12.71
CA LYS A 148 -32.30 13.36 11.33
C LYS A 148 -31.93 14.53 10.42
N GLU A 149 -31.53 15.66 10.99
CA GLU A 149 -31.32 16.91 10.25
C GLU A 149 -29.85 17.12 9.89
N GLY A 150 -28.93 16.67 10.74
CA GLY A 150 -27.51 16.91 10.50
C GLY A 150 -26.92 16.08 9.37
N PHE A 151 -25.84 16.57 8.76
CA PHE A 151 -25.27 16.01 7.54
C PHE A 151 -24.32 14.82 7.81
N ILE A 152 -24.17 13.94 6.84
CA ILE A 152 -23.07 12.97 6.79
C ILE A 152 -22.34 13.12 5.46
N LYS A 153 -21.05 13.44 5.54
CA LYS A 153 -20.20 13.62 4.37
C LYS A 153 -18.95 12.76 4.53
N ALA A 154 -18.70 11.91 3.54
CA ALA A 154 -17.65 10.91 3.61
C ALA A 154 -16.63 11.14 2.51
N PHE A 155 -15.36 10.96 2.82
CA PHE A 155 -14.25 11.21 1.91
C PHE A 155 -13.36 9.97 1.81
N THR A 156 -12.86 9.69 0.61
CA THR A 156 -11.87 8.64 0.38
C THR A 156 -10.98 9.01 -0.80
N GLU A 157 -9.69 8.70 -0.68
CA GLU A 157 -8.71 8.82 -1.77
C GLU A 157 -8.38 7.47 -2.42
N GLU A 158 -9.01 6.39 -1.94
CA GLU A 158 -8.72 5.02 -2.36
C GLU A 158 -9.89 4.47 -3.21
N PRO A 159 -10.00 4.83 -4.49
CA PRO A 159 -11.07 4.33 -5.37
C PRO A 159 -10.96 2.81 -5.61
N GLU A 160 -9.75 2.25 -5.58
CA GLU A 160 -9.53 0.81 -5.80
C GLU A 160 -10.21 -0.04 -4.72
N ALA A 161 -10.25 0.45 -3.48
CA ALA A 161 -10.91 -0.25 -2.39
C ALA A 161 -12.43 -0.33 -2.58
N LEU A 162 -13.06 0.64 -3.25
CA LEU A 162 -14.50 0.63 -3.54
C LEU A 162 -14.89 -0.44 -4.57
N ARG A 163 -13.95 -0.83 -5.45
CA ARG A 163 -14.15 -1.88 -6.47
C ARG A 163 -14.04 -3.30 -5.91
N LYS A 164 -13.55 -3.47 -4.69
CA LYS A 164 -13.30 -4.82 -4.12
C LYS A 164 -14.59 -5.58 -3.88
N GLY A 165 -14.76 -6.75 -4.53
CA GLY A 165 -15.90 -7.64 -4.30
C GLY A 165 -17.21 -7.15 -4.91
N PHE A 166 -18.32 -7.82 -4.56
CA PHE A 166 -19.63 -7.57 -5.16
C PHE A 166 -20.39 -6.43 -4.47
N HIS A 167 -20.78 -5.42 -5.26
CA HIS A 167 -21.52 -4.22 -4.84
C HIS A 167 -20.95 -3.49 -3.61
N ASN A 168 -19.61 -3.48 -3.45
CA ASN A 168 -18.98 -2.91 -2.26
C ASN A 168 -19.21 -1.41 -2.10
N CYS A 169 -19.14 -0.63 -3.19
CA CYS A 169 -19.47 0.79 -3.16
C CYS A 169 -20.89 1.05 -2.60
N GLU A 170 -21.88 0.28 -3.05
CA GLU A 170 -23.27 0.41 -2.56
C GLU A 170 -23.37 0.03 -1.07
N LYS A 171 -22.71 -1.05 -0.64
CA LYS A 171 -22.66 -1.47 0.78
C LYS A 171 -22.04 -0.40 1.67
N ILE A 172 -20.96 0.23 1.21
CA ILE A 172 -20.30 1.33 1.93
C ILE A 172 -21.24 2.53 2.01
N MET A 173 -21.84 2.96 0.89
CA MET A 173 -22.80 4.08 0.89
C MET A 173 -24.00 3.83 1.80
N ARG A 174 -24.52 2.60 1.82
CA ARG A 174 -25.60 2.17 2.73
C ARG A 174 -25.17 2.23 4.20
N SER A 175 -23.94 1.79 4.50
CA SER A 175 -23.37 1.86 5.85
C SER A 175 -23.14 3.30 6.32
N LEU A 176 -22.84 4.21 5.38
CA LEU A 176 -22.63 5.63 5.62
C LEU A 176 -23.94 6.44 5.67
N TYR A 177 -25.08 5.85 5.28
CA TYR A 177 -26.37 6.55 5.14
C TYR A 177 -26.33 7.73 4.15
N VAL A 178 -25.59 7.59 3.05
CA VAL A 178 -25.49 8.59 1.98
C VAL A 178 -26.13 8.10 0.69
N LYS A 179 -26.67 9.02 -0.12
CA LYS A 179 -27.37 8.70 -1.37
C LYS A 179 -26.56 9.05 -2.61
N ARG A 180 -25.65 10.02 -2.51
CA ARG A 180 -24.90 10.57 -3.64
C ARG A 180 -23.45 10.14 -3.63
N LEU A 181 -22.90 9.99 -4.82
CA LEU A 181 -21.51 9.65 -5.07
C LEU A 181 -20.91 10.75 -5.93
N PHE A 182 -19.91 11.45 -5.39
CA PHE A 182 -19.16 12.49 -6.08
C PHE A 182 -17.80 11.94 -6.49
N LEU A 183 -17.50 11.96 -7.79
CA LEU A 183 -16.28 11.39 -8.34
C LEU A 183 -15.36 12.51 -8.82
N TRP A 184 -14.16 12.58 -8.23
CA TRP A 184 -13.14 13.58 -8.54
C TRP A 184 -11.83 12.90 -8.98
N PRO A 185 -11.81 12.30 -10.18
CA PRO A 185 -10.61 11.67 -10.72
C PRO A 185 -9.56 12.73 -11.12
N ARG A 186 -8.30 12.32 -11.24
CA ARG A 186 -7.19 13.22 -11.64
C ARG A 186 -7.31 13.76 -13.08
N PHE A 187 -8.08 13.09 -13.94
CA PHE A 187 -8.35 13.55 -15.31
C PHE A 187 -9.55 14.49 -15.41
N HIS A 188 -10.20 14.83 -14.30
CA HIS A 188 -11.28 15.82 -14.29
C HIS A 188 -10.70 17.18 -14.68
N GLU A 189 -11.37 17.92 -15.58
CA GLU A 189 -10.91 19.20 -16.14
C GLU A 189 -10.39 20.16 -15.06
N VAL A 190 -11.20 20.42 -14.03
CA VAL A 190 -10.84 21.27 -12.88
C VAL A 190 -9.58 20.80 -12.15
N VAL A 191 -9.40 19.48 -12.02
CA VAL A 191 -8.24 18.91 -11.32
C VAL A 191 -7.00 19.05 -12.20
N GLN A 192 -7.13 18.80 -13.50
CA GLN A 192 -6.06 18.96 -14.47
C GLN A 192 -5.56 20.41 -14.51
N ASP A 193 -6.46 21.40 -14.60
CA ASP A 193 -6.08 22.82 -14.59
C ASP A 193 -5.20 23.19 -13.38
N VAL A 194 -5.52 22.63 -12.21
CA VAL A 194 -4.77 22.88 -10.98
C VAL A 194 -3.42 22.14 -10.98
N LEU A 195 -3.38 20.90 -11.47
CA LEU A 195 -2.15 20.10 -11.53
C LEU A 195 -1.17 20.60 -12.61
N ASP A 196 -1.69 21.02 -13.76
CA ASP A 196 -0.91 21.49 -14.92
C ASP A 196 -0.32 22.89 -14.73
N THR A 197 -0.73 23.61 -13.67
CA THR A 197 -0.18 24.94 -13.39
C THR A 197 1.32 24.89 -13.06
N ARG A 198 1.77 23.85 -12.35
CA ARG A 198 3.18 23.65 -11.97
C ARG A 198 3.53 22.15 -11.99
N PRO A 199 3.74 21.55 -13.17
CA PRO A 199 4.19 20.18 -13.26
C PRO A 199 5.60 20.06 -12.68
N ALA A 200 5.87 18.95 -12.01
CA ALA A 200 7.24 18.60 -11.66
C ALA A 200 7.95 18.05 -12.90
N ASP A 201 9.18 18.48 -13.16
CA ASP A 201 10.01 17.85 -14.18
C ASP A 201 10.40 16.44 -13.71
N VAL A 202 9.99 15.45 -14.50
CA VAL A 202 10.26 14.03 -14.23
C VAL A 202 11.28 13.53 -15.24
N VAL A 203 12.42 13.05 -14.74
CA VAL A 203 13.45 12.39 -15.55
C VAL A 203 13.37 10.89 -15.29
N GLU A 204 12.97 10.12 -16.31
CA GLU A 204 12.87 8.67 -16.23
C GLU A 204 14.20 8.01 -16.64
N LEU A 205 14.82 7.28 -15.71
CA LEU A 205 16.06 6.55 -15.95
C LEU A 205 15.79 5.04 -15.91
N THR A 206 16.09 4.34 -17.00
CA THR A 206 15.89 2.90 -17.11
C THR A 206 17.17 2.15 -16.77
N GLN A 207 17.15 1.37 -15.67
CA GLN A 207 18.27 0.52 -15.28
C GLN A 207 17.97 -0.96 -15.61
N PRO A 208 18.68 -1.60 -16.55
CA PRO A 208 18.53 -3.03 -16.78
C PRO A 208 19.03 -3.85 -15.59
N MET A 209 18.38 -5.00 -15.39
CA MET A 209 18.84 -6.04 -14.47
C MET A 209 20.06 -6.77 -15.02
N THR A 210 20.84 -7.39 -14.14
CA THR A 210 21.91 -8.30 -14.54
C THR A 210 21.34 -9.58 -15.15
N THR A 211 22.14 -10.28 -15.92
CA THR A 211 21.76 -11.54 -16.57
C THR A 211 21.31 -12.60 -15.56
N SER A 212 22.00 -12.70 -14.42
CA SER A 212 21.64 -13.60 -13.31
C SER A 212 20.29 -13.23 -12.69
N MET A 213 20.02 -11.94 -12.45
CA MET A 213 18.73 -11.48 -11.92
C MET A 213 17.58 -11.74 -12.90
N LEU A 214 17.80 -11.51 -14.20
CA LEU A 214 16.81 -11.80 -15.25
C LEU A 214 16.45 -13.28 -15.30
N ALA A 215 17.45 -14.15 -15.25
CA ALA A 215 17.23 -15.60 -15.25
C ALA A 215 16.48 -16.06 -13.99
N ILE A 216 16.84 -15.53 -12.81
CA ILE A 216 16.10 -15.78 -11.55
C ILE A 216 14.65 -15.30 -11.67
N GLN A 217 14.41 -14.09 -12.19
CA GLN A 217 13.06 -13.57 -12.37
C GLN A 217 12.23 -14.48 -13.28
N GLN A 218 12.79 -14.92 -14.42
CA GLN A 218 12.09 -15.82 -15.32
C GLN A 218 11.72 -17.14 -14.64
N SER A 219 12.66 -17.75 -13.91
CA SER A 219 12.38 -18.98 -13.16
C SER A 219 11.32 -18.81 -12.07
N ILE A 220 11.28 -17.66 -11.38
CA ILE A 220 10.21 -17.35 -10.41
C ILE A 220 8.85 -17.20 -11.11
N LEU A 221 8.80 -16.58 -12.30
CA LEU A 221 7.56 -16.45 -13.08
C LEU A 221 7.06 -17.81 -13.57
N ASP A 222 7.97 -18.68 -14.02
CA ASP A 222 7.64 -20.03 -14.45
C ASP A 222 7.14 -20.89 -13.27
N ALA A 223 7.76 -20.78 -12.10
CA ALA A 223 7.29 -21.41 -10.86
C ALA A 223 5.90 -20.86 -10.43
N THR A 224 5.66 -19.56 -10.62
CA THR A 224 4.35 -18.93 -10.36
C THR A 224 3.27 -19.50 -11.27
N ALA A 225 3.58 -19.69 -12.55
CA ALA A 225 2.67 -20.30 -13.52
C ALA A 225 2.37 -21.77 -13.16
N PHE A 226 3.36 -22.51 -12.68
CA PHE A 226 3.19 -23.87 -12.16
C PHE A 226 2.22 -23.90 -10.96
N CYS A 227 2.47 -23.08 -9.92
CA CYS A 227 1.59 -22.99 -8.75
C CYS A 227 0.15 -22.58 -9.11
N LEU A 228 0.00 -21.66 -10.07
CA LEU A 228 -1.32 -21.25 -10.56
C LEU A 228 -2.04 -22.40 -11.28
N GLY A 229 -1.31 -23.20 -12.07
CA GLY A 229 -1.86 -24.40 -12.71
C GLY A 229 -2.36 -25.43 -11.70
N GLU A 230 -1.59 -25.68 -10.64
CA GLU A 230 -1.99 -26.57 -9.54
C GLU A 230 -3.22 -26.04 -8.79
N LEU A 231 -3.27 -24.73 -8.54
CA LEU A 231 -4.43 -24.09 -7.91
C LEU A 231 -5.70 -24.24 -8.77
N LYS A 232 -5.60 -24.09 -10.10
CA LYS A 232 -6.73 -24.28 -11.02
C LYS A 232 -7.20 -25.74 -11.06
N ARG A 233 -6.28 -26.71 -10.99
CA ARG A 233 -6.62 -28.15 -10.98
C ARG A 233 -7.28 -28.59 -9.67
N ALA A 234 -6.82 -28.04 -8.54
CA ALA A 234 -7.31 -28.42 -7.22
C ALA A 234 -8.71 -27.86 -6.91
N ASN A 235 -9.12 -26.77 -7.58
CA ASN A 235 -10.42 -26.13 -7.36
C ASN A 235 -11.42 -26.47 -8.47
N ARG A 236 -12.36 -27.38 -8.17
CA ARG A 236 -13.49 -27.69 -9.06
C ARG A 236 -14.72 -26.81 -8.83
N ASN A 237 -14.80 -26.16 -7.67
CA ASN A 237 -16.00 -25.44 -7.20
C ASN A 237 -15.92 -23.91 -7.41
N VAL A 238 -14.74 -23.37 -7.69
CA VAL A 238 -14.53 -21.95 -7.98
C VAL A 238 -14.04 -21.85 -9.40
N ASP A 239 -14.72 -21.06 -10.23
CA ASP A 239 -14.32 -20.83 -11.61
C ASP A 239 -13.08 -19.92 -11.63
N LEU A 240 -11.90 -20.53 -11.53
CA LEU A 240 -10.60 -19.87 -11.63
C LEU A 240 -10.06 -19.90 -13.07
N THR A 241 -10.88 -20.28 -14.06
CA THR A 241 -10.40 -20.51 -15.43
C THR A 241 -9.88 -19.22 -16.06
N GLU A 242 -10.52 -18.08 -15.77
CA GLU A 242 -10.19 -16.75 -16.32
C GLU A 242 -8.95 -16.08 -15.68
N ILE A 243 -8.40 -16.62 -14.58
CA ILE A 243 -7.28 -15.97 -13.89
C ILE A 243 -6.00 -16.04 -14.71
N LYS A 244 -5.44 -14.88 -15.06
CA LYS A 244 -4.15 -14.76 -15.76
C LYS A 244 -2.97 -14.72 -14.78
N ILE A 245 -1.76 -15.00 -15.28
CA ILE A 245 -0.52 -14.90 -14.49
C ILE A 245 -0.32 -13.48 -13.95
N GLU A 246 -0.64 -12.46 -14.76
CA GLU A 246 -0.58 -11.04 -14.37
C GLU A 246 -1.40 -10.77 -13.11
N GLU A 247 -2.56 -11.42 -12.98
CA GLU A 247 -3.42 -11.27 -11.81
C GLU A 247 -2.80 -11.89 -10.56
N ALA A 248 -2.10 -13.02 -10.71
CA ALA A 248 -1.40 -13.70 -9.61
C ALA A 248 -0.24 -12.87 -9.03
N LEU A 249 0.32 -11.94 -9.81
CA LEU A 249 1.38 -11.04 -9.38
C LEU A 249 0.87 -9.85 -8.55
N TYR A 250 -0.43 -9.55 -8.58
CA TYR A 250 -0.99 -8.44 -7.81
C TYR A 250 -0.97 -8.70 -6.31
N ARG A 251 -0.83 -7.61 -5.53
CA ARG A 251 -0.82 -7.71 -4.07
C ARG A 251 -2.14 -8.23 -3.49
N SER A 252 -3.24 -7.82 -4.09
CA SER A 252 -4.60 -8.15 -3.72
C SER A 252 -5.02 -9.56 -4.11
N PHE A 253 -4.27 -10.27 -4.97
CA PHE A 253 -4.67 -11.57 -5.49
C PHE A 253 -4.99 -12.58 -4.40
N HIS A 254 -4.07 -12.73 -3.45
CA HIS A 254 -4.23 -13.65 -2.33
C HIS A 254 -5.49 -13.34 -1.50
N ASP A 255 -5.78 -12.06 -1.27
CA ASP A 255 -6.96 -11.64 -0.51
C ASP A 255 -8.25 -11.85 -1.30
N ILE A 256 -8.23 -11.64 -2.62
CA ILE A 256 -9.37 -11.91 -3.51
C ILE A 256 -9.72 -13.40 -3.47
N ILE A 257 -8.74 -14.28 -3.65
CA ILE A 257 -8.97 -15.73 -3.63
C ILE A 257 -9.40 -16.20 -2.24
N LYS A 258 -8.77 -15.69 -1.18
CA LYS A 258 -9.17 -16.01 0.19
C LYS A 258 -10.60 -15.61 0.50
N ASN A 259 -11.05 -14.44 0.04
CA ASN A 259 -12.43 -13.98 0.22
C ASN A 259 -13.42 -14.84 -0.58
N GLN A 260 -13.06 -15.26 -1.80
CA GLN A 260 -13.89 -16.19 -2.57
C GLN A 260 -14.01 -17.57 -1.89
N LEU A 261 -12.94 -18.01 -1.23
CA LEU A 261 -12.89 -19.28 -0.52
C LEU A 261 -13.38 -19.20 0.94
N GLU A 262 -13.72 -18.01 1.46
CA GLU A 262 -14.00 -17.81 2.89
C GLU A 262 -15.14 -18.71 3.39
N GLY A 263 -16.21 -18.85 2.61
CA GLY A 263 -17.36 -19.70 2.94
C GLY A 263 -17.05 -21.21 3.01
N VAL A 264 -16.00 -21.67 2.32
CA VAL A 264 -15.57 -23.09 2.25
C VAL A 264 -14.15 -23.30 2.79
N TRP A 265 -13.57 -22.28 3.44
CA TRP A 265 -12.16 -22.28 3.83
C TRP A 265 -11.83 -23.46 4.74
N HIS A 266 -12.73 -23.78 5.67
CA HIS A 266 -12.61 -24.91 6.59
C HIS A 266 -12.57 -26.28 5.90
N THR A 267 -13.23 -26.43 4.74
CA THR A 267 -13.22 -27.67 3.93
C THR A 267 -12.05 -27.75 2.95
N THR A 268 -11.33 -26.65 2.77
CA THR A 268 -10.26 -26.54 1.78
C THR A 268 -9.02 -27.29 2.28
N GLY A 269 -8.61 -28.35 1.58
CA GLY A 269 -7.45 -29.17 1.94
C GLY A 269 -6.10 -28.48 1.66
N ALA A 270 -5.01 -29.12 2.11
CA ALA A 270 -3.63 -28.65 1.91
C ALA A 270 -3.29 -28.42 0.42
N LYS A 271 -3.89 -29.21 -0.48
CA LYS A 271 -3.69 -29.11 -1.95
C LYS A 271 -4.08 -27.76 -2.56
N VAL A 272 -4.93 -26.97 -1.90
CA VAL A 272 -5.31 -25.61 -2.35
C VAL A 272 -4.62 -24.54 -1.50
N ARG A 273 -4.51 -24.77 -0.18
CA ARG A 273 -3.88 -23.81 0.73
C ARG A 273 -2.39 -23.63 0.45
N GLN A 274 -1.68 -24.71 0.13
CA GLN A 274 -0.23 -24.67 -0.09
C GLN A 274 0.14 -23.87 -1.35
N PRO A 275 -0.46 -24.10 -2.54
CA PRO A 275 -0.20 -23.24 -3.70
C PRO A 275 -0.52 -21.76 -3.47
N LEU A 276 -1.52 -21.42 -2.65
CA LEU A 276 -1.83 -20.02 -2.33
C LEU A 276 -0.75 -19.34 -1.50
N GLU A 277 -0.23 -20.01 -0.46
CA GLU A 277 0.89 -19.49 0.32
C GLU A 277 2.19 -19.46 -0.51
N ASP A 278 2.40 -20.45 -1.39
CA ASP A 278 3.52 -20.49 -2.32
C ASP A 278 3.46 -19.31 -3.32
N LEU A 279 2.30 -19.00 -3.92
CA LEU A 279 2.13 -17.83 -4.80
C LEU A 279 2.42 -16.51 -4.09
N LYS A 280 1.96 -16.38 -2.84
CA LYS A 280 2.25 -15.21 -1.99
C LYS A 280 3.74 -15.10 -1.69
N PHE A 281 4.41 -16.23 -1.46
CA PHE A 281 5.85 -16.29 -1.22
C PHE A 281 6.65 -15.96 -2.48
N LEU A 282 6.36 -16.57 -3.63
CA LEU A 282 7.02 -16.31 -4.92
C LEU A 282 6.93 -14.84 -5.32
N ARG A 283 5.77 -14.20 -5.10
CA ARG A 283 5.61 -12.76 -5.28
C ARG A 283 6.50 -11.93 -4.34
N LYS A 284 6.63 -12.35 -3.08
CA LYS A 284 7.55 -11.71 -2.12
C LYS A 284 9.01 -11.91 -2.54
N LEU A 285 9.37 -13.10 -3.02
CA LEU A 285 10.70 -13.41 -3.53
C LEU A 285 11.06 -12.54 -4.73
N LEU A 286 10.14 -12.37 -5.69
CA LEU A 286 10.31 -11.48 -6.84
C LEU A 286 10.50 -10.01 -6.41
N SER A 287 9.70 -9.53 -5.44
CA SER A 287 9.89 -8.18 -4.89
C SER A 287 11.22 -8.04 -4.14
N ASN A 288 11.68 -9.08 -3.47
CA ASN A 288 12.91 -9.06 -2.67
C ASN A 288 14.16 -9.12 -3.55
N LEU A 289 14.12 -9.78 -4.71
CA LEU A 289 15.20 -9.79 -5.70
C LEU A 289 15.67 -8.37 -6.06
N HIS A 290 14.74 -7.41 -6.09
CA HIS A 290 15.01 -6.01 -6.46
C HIS A 290 15.36 -5.10 -5.28
N LYS A 291 15.09 -5.54 -4.04
CA LYS A 291 15.20 -4.73 -2.82
C LYS A 291 16.37 -5.13 -1.94
N LEU A 292 16.65 -6.43 -1.85
CA LEU A 292 17.70 -6.99 -1.02
C LEU A 292 19.02 -7.02 -1.77
N ASP A 293 20.13 -7.08 -1.01
CA ASP A 293 21.44 -7.37 -1.58
C ASP A 293 21.56 -8.86 -1.98
N CYS A 294 22.66 -9.22 -2.65
CA CYS A 294 22.89 -10.59 -3.13
C CYS A 294 23.05 -11.60 -1.98
N ILE A 295 23.58 -11.17 -0.83
CA ILE A 295 23.84 -12.02 0.34
C ILE A 295 22.54 -12.35 1.06
N GLN A 296 21.75 -11.32 1.42
CA GLN A 296 20.44 -11.41 2.04
C GLN A 296 19.46 -12.17 1.15
N PHE A 297 19.53 -11.99 -0.18
CA PHE A 297 18.71 -12.76 -1.10
C PHE A 297 19.12 -14.25 -1.10
N HIS A 298 20.42 -14.55 -1.09
CA HIS A 298 20.90 -15.94 -1.00
C HIS A 298 20.51 -16.59 0.33
N GLU A 299 20.67 -15.89 1.46
CA GLU A 299 20.25 -16.36 2.79
C GLU A 299 18.74 -16.61 2.84
N LEU A 300 17.94 -15.69 2.28
CA LEU A 300 16.49 -15.87 2.17
C LEU A 300 16.15 -17.14 1.40
N VAL A 301 16.81 -17.38 0.27
CA VAL A 301 16.58 -18.56 -0.57
C VAL A 301 17.04 -19.84 0.16
N GLU A 302 18.23 -19.88 0.76
CA GLU A 302 18.73 -21.03 1.52
C GLU A 302 17.85 -21.36 2.74
N SER A 303 17.29 -20.35 3.41
CA SER A 303 16.35 -20.58 4.52
C SER A 303 15.12 -21.39 4.11
N LEU A 304 14.70 -21.30 2.84
CA LEU A 304 13.58 -22.08 2.29
C LEU A 304 13.95 -23.56 2.13
N ARG A 305 15.21 -23.81 1.75
CA ARG A 305 15.73 -25.16 1.60
C ARG A 305 15.86 -25.87 2.94
N GLN A 306 16.17 -25.12 4.00
CA GLN A 306 16.29 -25.63 5.37
C GLN A 306 14.94 -25.72 6.12
N GLY A 307 13.94 -24.96 5.69
CA GLY A 307 12.57 -25.07 6.21
C GLY A 307 11.87 -26.36 5.79
N ASP A 308 10.61 -26.56 6.20
CA ASP A 308 9.74 -27.71 5.83
C ASP A 308 9.37 -27.71 4.33
N GLY A 309 10.37 -27.71 3.45
CA GLY A 309 10.25 -27.70 1.98
C GLY A 309 9.57 -28.94 1.41
N PHE A 310 9.28 -29.95 2.24
CA PHE A 310 8.51 -31.14 1.86
C PHE A 310 7.03 -30.85 1.55
N GLN A 311 6.50 -29.68 1.95
CA GLN A 311 5.11 -29.32 1.68
C GLN A 311 4.94 -28.59 0.33
N SER A 312 5.91 -27.77 -0.11
CA SER A 312 5.77 -26.94 -1.30
C SER A 312 6.22 -27.67 -2.57
N THR A 313 5.27 -28.05 -3.43
CA THR A 313 5.56 -28.82 -4.67
C THR A 313 6.45 -28.06 -5.65
N TRP A 314 6.40 -26.71 -5.68
CA TRP A 314 7.24 -25.93 -6.58
C TRP A 314 8.73 -26.01 -6.26
N LEU A 315 9.11 -26.28 -5.00
CA LEU A 315 10.52 -26.46 -4.63
C LEU A 315 11.16 -27.70 -5.27
N MET A 316 10.33 -28.64 -5.76
CA MET A 316 10.78 -29.85 -6.45
C MET A 316 10.89 -29.65 -7.97
N THR A 317 10.66 -28.44 -8.46
CA THR A 317 10.70 -28.12 -9.90
C THR A 317 12.10 -27.68 -10.33
N ARG A 318 12.38 -27.79 -11.62
CA ARG A 318 13.68 -27.38 -12.18
C ARG A 318 13.89 -25.88 -12.06
N GLU A 319 12.80 -25.12 -12.08
CA GLU A 319 12.77 -23.67 -11.90
C GLU A 319 13.31 -23.28 -10.51
N ALA A 320 12.95 -24.04 -9.47
CA ALA A 320 13.49 -23.83 -8.13
C ALA A 320 15.00 -24.08 -8.09
N ASP A 321 15.49 -25.17 -8.69
CA ASP A 321 16.92 -25.48 -8.77
C ASP A 321 17.72 -24.36 -9.45
N ILE A 322 17.16 -23.77 -10.51
CA ILE A 322 17.78 -22.63 -11.20
C ILE A 322 17.87 -21.42 -10.26
N VAL A 323 16.81 -21.12 -9.51
CA VAL A 323 16.82 -20.03 -8.51
C VAL A 323 17.89 -20.26 -7.45
N PHE A 324 17.99 -21.47 -6.89
CA PHE A 324 19.01 -21.81 -5.88
C PHE A 324 20.43 -21.68 -6.43
N THR A 325 20.68 -22.25 -7.60
CA THR A 325 21.99 -22.25 -8.25
C THR A 325 22.43 -20.84 -8.59
N LEU A 326 21.55 -20.07 -9.23
CA LEU A 326 21.86 -18.69 -9.59
C LEU A 326 22.01 -17.81 -8.35
N ALA A 327 21.15 -17.94 -7.33
CA ALA A 327 21.30 -17.18 -6.08
C ALA A 327 22.66 -17.43 -5.42
N ARG A 328 23.14 -18.69 -5.43
CA ARG A 328 24.47 -19.04 -4.95
C ARG A 328 25.57 -18.43 -5.83
N ASN A 329 25.44 -18.51 -7.16
CA ASN A 329 26.43 -17.98 -8.11
C ASN A 329 26.60 -16.45 -8.03
N ARG A 330 25.62 -15.72 -7.45
CA ARG A 330 25.69 -14.27 -7.18
C ARG A 330 26.54 -13.90 -5.96
N VAL A 331 26.89 -14.88 -5.12
CA VAL A 331 27.66 -14.70 -3.87
C VAL A 331 28.96 -15.49 -3.92
N TYR A 332 28.94 -16.68 -4.49
CA TYR A 332 30.05 -17.63 -4.52
C TYR A 332 30.36 -18.07 -5.94
N ARG A 333 31.65 -18.15 -6.27
CA ARG A 333 32.13 -18.79 -7.50
C ARG A 333 32.96 -20.02 -7.13
N SER A 334 32.52 -21.17 -7.61
CA SER A 334 33.27 -22.42 -7.51
C SER A 334 34.25 -22.51 -8.67
N THR A 335 35.55 -22.59 -8.39
CA THR A 335 36.60 -22.84 -9.37
C THR A 335 37.22 -24.21 -9.10
N LEU A 336 37.40 -25.01 -10.14
CA LEU A 336 38.13 -26.27 -10.06
C LEU A 336 39.62 -26.00 -10.17
N ARG A 337 40.41 -26.60 -9.28
CA ARG A 337 41.88 -26.51 -9.31
C ARG A 337 42.43 -27.81 -9.90
N CYS A 338 42.75 -27.83 -11.20
CA CYS A 338 43.42 -28.99 -11.81
C CYS A 338 44.91 -29.04 -11.42
N SER A 339 45.42 -30.22 -11.04
CA SER A 339 46.77 -30.37 -10.47
C SER A 339 47.94 -30.20 -11.47
N ASN A 340 47.69 -30.15 -12.78
CA ASN A 340 48.78 -30.34 -13.77
C ASN A 340 49.16 -29.15 -14.66
N THR A 341 48.63 -27.94 -14.44
CA THR A 341 49.28 -26.72 -14.98
C THR A 341 49.05 -25.54 -14.05
N MET A 342 50.14 -24.83 -13.73
CA MET A 342 50.08 -23.56 -13.03
C MET A 342 49.39 -22.55 -13.97
N GLU A 343 48.28 -21.96 -13.50
CA GLU A 343 47.48 -20.90 -14.17
C GLU A 343 46.48 -21.30 -15.26
N ALA A 344 45.51 -22.17 -14.94
CA ALA A 344 44.24 -22.18 -15.68
C ALA A 344 43.04 -22.24 -14.71
N TYR A 345 42.45 -21.08 -14.40
CA TYR A 345 41.16 -20.98 -13.71
C TYR A 345 40.04 -21.18 -14.75
N LEU A 346 39.50 -22.39 -14.86
CA LEU A 346 38.32 -22.65 -15.70
C LEU A 346 37.03 -22.46 -14.87
N PRO A 347 36.01 -21.76 -15.40
CA PRO A 347 34.67 -21.74 -14.81
C PRO A 347 34.14 -23.17 -14.74
N ALA A 348 33.60 -23.59 -13.60
CA ALA A 348 33.08 -24.95 -13.42
C ALA A 348 31.84 -25.29 -14.27
N GLU A 349 31.30 -24.35 -15.06
CA GLU A 349 30.00 -24.47 -15.72
C GLU A 349 29.95 -23.98 -17.20
N GLU A 350 30.98 -24.22 -18.01
CA GLU A 350 30.82 -24.16 -19.47
C GLU A 350 30.65 -25.57 -20.06
N LYS A 351 29.39 -25.97 -20.25
CA LYS A 351 29.02 -27.13 -21.06
C LYS A 351 29.12 -26.75 -22.54
N GLU A 352 30.31 -26.84 -23.11
CA GLU A 352 30.46 -27.05 -24.55
C GLU A 352 30.99 -28.45 -24.84
N ASN A 353 30.23 -29.19 -25.65
CA ASN A 353 30.57 -30.48 -26.27
C ASN A 353 30.74 -31.69 -25.34
N GLY A 354 29.62 -32.21 -24.82
CA GLY A 354 29.32 -33.65 -24.78
C GLY A 354 30.29 -34.60 -24.08
N LYS A 355 31.24 -34.11 -23.27
CA LYS A 355 32.11 -34.93 -22.43
C LYS A 355 31.82 -34.59 -20.97
N GLU A 356 31.27 -35.56 -20.26
CA GLU A 356 31.20 -35.51 -18.80
C GLU A 356 32.63 -35.47 -18.27
N ASN A 357 33.06 -34.31 -17.74
CA ASN A 357 34.29 -34.24 -16.97
C ASN A 357 34.02 -34.88 -15.61
N TYR A 358 34.27 -36.18 -15.50
CA TYR A 358 34.34 -36.87 -14.22
C TYR A 358 35.45 -36.23 -13.39
N LEU A 359 35.10 -35.77 -12.18
CA LEU A 359 36.06 -35.32 -11.17
C LEU A 359 37.12 -36.41 -11.00
N GLN A 360 38.40 -36.08 -11.24
CA GLN A 360 39.49 -37.00 -10.95
C GLN A 360 39.88 -36.89 -9.48
N ASP A 361 40.30 -38.02 -8.91
CA ASP A 361 40.71 -38.14 -7.51
C ASP A 361 41.91 -37.21 -7.23
N GLY A 362 41.66 -36.06 -6.59
CA GLY A 362 42.64 -35.01 -6.33
C GLY A 362 42.20 -33.57 -6.64
N ASP A 363 41.08 -33.37 -7.35
CA ASP A 363 40.58 -32.01 -7.65
C ASP A 363 40.01 -31.35 -6.38
N SER A 364 40.58 -30.21 -5.99
CA SER A 364 40.07 -29.40 -4.89
C SER A 364 39.13 -28.30 -5.42
N VAL A 365 37.88 -28.29 -4.96
CA VAL A 365 36.91 -27.21 -5.24
C VAL A 365 37.27 -26.01 -4.36
N VAL A 366 37.75 -24.92 -4.97
CA VAL A 366 37.97 -23.66 -4.27
C VAL A 366 36.73 -22.78 -4.46
N VAL A 367 36.02 -22.48 -3.37
CA VAL A 367 34.88 -21.57 -3.37
C VAL A 367 35.37 -20.18 -2.99
N SER A 368 35.23 -19.22 -3.90
CA SER A 368 35.61 -17.82 -3.69
C SER A 368 34.37 -16.93 -3.58
N PRO A 369 34.32 -15.96 -2.65
CA PRO A 369 33.22 -15.00 -2.59
C PRO A 369 33.34 -13.99 -3.74
N VAL A 370 32.32 -13.92 -4.60
CA VAL A 370 32.19 -12.93 -5.67
C VAL A 370 30.85 -12.24 -5.47
N LEU A 371 30.89 -11.03 -4.91
CA LEU A 371 29.68 -10.27 -4.61
C LEU A 371 29.23 -9.51 -5.86
N GLU A 372 28.05 -9.85 -6.36
CA GLU A 372 27.40 -9.06 -7.40
C GLU A 372 26.92 -7.72 -6.82
N LEU A 373 27.28 -6.62 -7.48
CA LEU A 373 26.75 -5.29 -7.18
C LEU A 373 25.38 -5.11 -7.82
N ASN A 374 24.43 -4.53 -7.08
CA ASN A 374 23.11 -4.18 -7.59
C ASN A 374 23.28 -3.04 -8.60
N PRO A 375 22.74 -3.19 -9.82
CA PRO A 375 22.90 -2.23 -10.90
C PRO A 375 22.38 -0.82 -10.54
N LYS A 376 21.47 -0.69 -9.57
CA LYS A 376 20.93 0.60 -9.12
C LYS A 376 21.96 1.51 -8.45
N TRP A 377 23.00 0.96 -7.80
CA TRP A 377 23.96 1.77 -7.06
C TRP A 377 24.82 2.64 -7.97
N ASN A 378 25.26 2.10 -9.11
CA ASN A 378 26.04 2.85 -10.09
C ASN A 378 25.23 4.02 -10.67
N LEU A 379 23.98 3.75 -11.07
CA LEU A 379 23.10 4.80 -11.59
C LEU A 379 22.82 5.89 -10.56
N LEU A 380 22.60 5.51 -9.29
CA LEU A 380 22.40 6.48 -8.22
C LEU A 380 23.65 7.35 -8.00
N GLU A 381 24.84 6.74 -8.04
CA GLU A 381 26.10 7.46 -7.92
C GLU A 381 26.29 8.48 -9.06
N ASP A 382 25.98 8.08 -10.30
CA ASP A 382 26.05 8.95 -11.46
C ASP A 382 25.10 10.15 -11.34
N VAL A 383 23.85 9.92 -10.93
CA VAL A 383 22.84 10.97 -10.71
C VAL A 383 23.28 11.92 -9.58
N LEU A 384 23.85 11.41 -8.49
CA LEU A 384 24.32 12.26 -7.40
C LEU A 384 25.52 13.13 -7.81
N LYS A 385 26.44 12.60 -8.62
CA LYS A 385 27.56 13.37 -9.19
C LYS A 385 27.08 14.45 -10.16
N GLU A 386 26.05 14.17 -10.94
CA GLU A 386 25.40 15.13 -11.82
C GLU A 386 24.77 16.28 -11.01
N ILE A 387 23.97 15.95 -9.98
CA ILE A 387 23.35 16.93 -9.07
C ILE A 387 24.42 17.79 -8.38
N GLU A 388 25.54 17.20 -7.94
CA GLU A 388 26.63 17.94 -7.33
C GLU A 388 27.29 18.91 -8.33
N SER A 389 27.49 18.46 -9.57
CA SER A 389 28.09 19.27 -10.64
C SER A 389 27.19 20.44 -11.03
N ASP A 390 25.88 20.20 -11.12
CA ASP A 390 24.91 21.25 -11.42
C ASP A 390 24.71 22.22 -10.24
N GLY A 391 24.78 21.72 -9.01
CA GLY A 391 24.80 22.57 -7.81
C GLY A 391 25.97 23.57 -7.83
N LYS A 392 27.17 23.13 -8.25
CA LYS A 392 28.35 24.00 -8.42
C LYS A 392 28.18 25.03 -9.54
N ARG A 393 27.46 24.69 -10.62
CA ARG A 393 27.19 25.60 -11.75
C ARG A 393 26.18 26.70 -11.42
N ILE A 394 25.18 26.40 -10.59
CA ILE A 394 24.07 27.32 -10.27
C ILE A 394 24.44 28.30 -9.14
N GLU A 395 25.67 28.22 -8.58
CA GLU A 395 26.10 28.99 -7.40
C GLU A 395 25.12 28.89 -6.21
N ASN A 396 24.39 27.76 -6.10
CA ASN A 396 23.44 27.58 -5.02
C ASN A 396 24.22 27.20 -3.74
N PRO A 397 24.18 28.01 -2.67
CA PRO A 397 25.03 27.79 -1.51
C PRO A 397 24.68 26.53 -0.70
N ASN A 398 23.52 25.89 -0.93
CA ASN A 398 23.11 24.66 -0.24
C ASN A 398 22.13 23.81 -1.09
N PRO A 399 22.59 23.06 -2.12
CA PRO A 399 21.73 22.09 -2.80
C PRO A 399 21.28 21.01 -1.81
N ARG A 400 19.96 20.80 -1.68
CA ARG A 400 19.39 19.74 -0.84
C ARG A 400 18.78 18.67 -1.72
N ALA A 401 19.28 17.45 -1.60
CA ALA A 401 18.67 16.27 -2.18
C ALA A 401 17.95 15.48 -1.08
N ILE A 402 16.70 15.08 -1.34
CA ILE A 402 15.94 14.19 -0.46
C ILE A 402 15.76 12.87 -1.21
N ILE A 403 16.44 11.83 -0.75
CA ILE A 403 16.38 10.49 -1.34
C ILE A 403 15.38 9.66 -0.54
N PHE A 404 14.35 9.15 -1.21
CA PHE A 404 13.38 8.25 -0.61
C PHE A 404 13.74 6.80 -0.90
N VAL A 405 13.85 5.97 0.14
CA VAL A 405 14.08 4.52 0.04
C VAL A 405 12.89 3.80 0.68
N ARG A 406 12.42 2.71 0.08
CA ARG A 406 11.24 1.93 0.52
C ARG A 406 11.60 0.73 1.38
#